data_AF-A0A353YF50-F1
#
_entry.id   AF-A0A353YF50-F1
#
_cell.length_a   1.000
_cell.length_b   1.000
_cell.length_c   1.000
_cell.angle_alpha   90.00
_cell.angle_beta   90.00
_cell.angle_gamma   90.00
#
_symmetry.space_group_name_H-M   'P 1'
#
loop_
_entity.id
_entity.type
_entity.pdbx_description
1 polymer ?
#
loop_
_entity_poly.entity_id
_entity_poly.type
_entity_poly.pdbx_seq_one_letter_code
_entity_poly.pdbx_strand_id
1 'polypeptide(L)'
;MDIKRDVTIKTWDGTWTYHPKVVATPESAEDLVEILTDEVRFPAPVRPAGSMHSTARVNGDDGGTMVDMKAMNRILHFTDDTVTVEAGATYIVVSNALKERGLQFHVNTEIGNVTLGAMACAATKDSSFPGGFGQISSYVTAVRLVTPDGKLREITERDNPKEMQLIRSSYGLMGIIYEVTIKVRPTTALSVRHYSLSIDNFRRYYPIYKARGFAVMYYIFPYVKRVLVELRKDNPEVPPTSRRRWTYRNRFWRKYGPALTLWIERSTTNPRVRALADKLHFFLLRQALVLVVRSDRTWPHAQIINYPREPGANKYLFSMWAFREAGFFDILDEYCNFCIAYEKATGYRCNLPSVGYAIARDVEALLS
;
A
#
# COMPACT_ATOMS: atom_id res chain seq x y z
N MET A 1 17.45 -4.89 -22.73
CA MET A 1 17.40 -3.57 -22.08
C MET A 1 16.94 -2.45 -23.04
N ASP A 2 15.75 -1.88 -22.82
CA ASP A 2 15.29 -0.63 -23.47
C ASP A 2 15.87 0.61 -22.77
N ILE A 3 16.24 1.65 -23.53
CA ILE A 3 16.87 2.88 -23.00
C ILE A 3 16.20 4.12 -23.59
N LYS A 4 15.82 5.04 -22.70
CA LYS A 4 15.33 6.38 -23.06
C LYS A 4 16.19 7.45 -22.41
N ARG A 5 16.32 8.60 -23.06
CA ARG A 5 17.11 9.73 -22.57
C ARG A 5 16.27 10.97 -22.39
N ASP A 6 16.66 11.81 -21.43
CA ASP A 6 16.09 13.13 -21.16
C ASP A 6 14.55 13.10 -21.04
N VAL A 7 14.06 12.14 -20.25
CA VAL A 7 12.62 11.90 -20.07
C VAL A 7 12.13 12.65 -18.84
N THR A 8 10.92 13.22 -18.91
CA THR A 8 10.22 13.73 -17.73
C THR A 8 9.26 12.67 -17.19
N ILE A 9 9.42 12.25 -15.94
CA ILE A 9 8.59 11.23 -15.31
C ILE A 9 7.95 11.78 -14.04
N LYS A 10 6.64 11.56 -13.89
CA LYS A 10 5.88 11.99 -12.70
C LYS A 10 5.49 10.80 -11.83
N THR A 11 5.46 10.98 -10.51
CA THR A 11 4.79 10.00 -9.63
C THR A 11 3.32 9.87 -9.99
N TRP A 12 2.69 8.79 -9.53
CA TRP A 12 1.29 8.49 -9.80
C TRP A 12 0.36 9.64 -9.43
N ASP A 13 0.56 10.24 -8.24
CA ASP A 13 -0.16 11.41 -7.77
C ASP A 13 0.33 12.74 -8.37
N GLY A 14 1.52 12.72 -8.99
CA GLY A 14 2.17 13.87 -9.60
C GLY A 14 2.80 14.85 -8.61
N THR A 15 3.01 14.45 -7.36
CA THR A 15 3.74 15.28 -6.36
C THR A 15 5.19 15.47 -6.76
N TRP A 16 5.85 14.40 -7.24
CA TRP A 16 7.23 14.48 -7.70
C TRP A 16 7.28 14.39 -9.22
N THR A 17 8.06 15.29 -9.81
CA THR A 17 8.49 15.23 -11.20
C THR A 17 10.00 15.04 -11.21
N TYR A 18 10.47 14.06 -11.97
CA TYR A 18 11.89 13.73 -12.12
C TYR A 18 12.31 13.97 -13.56
N HIS A 19 13.56 14.40 -13.72
CA HIS A 19 14.23 14.61 -15.00
C HIS A 19 15.51 13.75 -15.07
N PRO A 20 15.40 12.40 -15.07
CA PRO A 20 16.57 11.55 -15.23
C PRO A 20 17.19 11.75 -16.62
N LYS A 21 18.51 11.70 -16.68
CA LYS A 21 19.26 11.70 -17.95
C LYS A 21 19.05 10.40 -18.71
N VAL A 22 18.91 9.29 -17.98
CA VAL A 22 18.66 7.96 -18.57
C VAL A 22 17.53 7.25 -17.84
N VAL A 23 16.66 6.60 -18.60
CA VAL A 23 15.71 5.61 -18.10
C VAL A 23 16.05 4.28 -18.76
N ALA A 24 16.49 3.31 -17.97
CA ALA A 24 16.86 1.98 -18.42
C ALA A 24 15.78 0.97 -17.97
N THR A 25 15.34 0.10 -18.87
CA THR A 25 14.41 -1.00 -18.56
C THR A 25 15.17 -2.32 -18.73
N PRO A 26 15.81 -2.83 -17.66
CA PRO A 26 16.59 -4.07 -17.70
C PRO A 26 15.69 -5.29 -17.85
N GLU A 27 16.22 -6.34 -18.46
CA GLU A 27 15.54 -7.64 -18.65
C GLU A 27 16.28 -8.78 -17.92
N SER A 28 17.44 -8.50 -17.33
CA SER A 28 18.32 -9.47 -16.69
C SER A 28 19.09 -8.87 -15.51
N ALA A 29 19.74 -9.73 -14.72
CA ALA A 29 20.63 -9.29 -13.66
C ALA A 29 21.93 -8.69 -14.24
N GLU A 30 22.38 -9.16 -15.39
CA GLU A 30 23.54 -8.66 -16.12
C GLU A 30 23.31 -7.21 -16.59
N ASP A 31 22.11 -6.88 -17.08
CA ASP A 31 21.72 -5.51 -17.42
C ASP A 31 21.83 -4.59 -16.18
N LEU A 32 21.44 -5.07 -15.00
CA LEU A 32 21.55 -4.32 -13.75
C LEU A 32 23.00 -4.11 -13.31
N VAL A 33 23.87 -5.12 -13.49
CA VAL A 33 25.31 -4.98 -13.26
C VAL A 33 25.90 -3.95 -14.20
N GLU A 34 25.55 -3.99 -15.49
CA GLU A 34 25.98 -3.00 -16.48
C GLU A 34 25.56 -1.58 -16.06
N ILE A 35 24.29 -1.40 -15.67
CA ILE A 35 23.77 -0.10 -15.20
C ILE A 35 24.56 0.44 -14.00
N LEU A 36 24.96 -0.42 -13.08
CA LEU A 36 25.66 0.00 -11.86
C LEU A 36 27.18 0.15 -12.03
N THR A 37 27.76 -0.31 -13.15
CA THR A 37 29.22 -0.29 -13.38
C THR A 37 29.66 0.58 -14.54
N ASP A 38 28.79 0.88 -15.50
CA ASP A 38 29.06 1.81 -16.61
C ASP A 38 28.47 3.21 -16.31
N GLU A 39 29.16 3.98 -15.47
CA GLU A 39 28.75 5.33 -15.07
C GLU A 39 28.69 6.34 -16.23
N VAL A 40 29.42 6.06 -17.33
CA VAL A 40 29.41 6.93 -18.52
C VAL A 40 28.08 6.78 -19.25
N ARG A 41 27.62 5.54 -19.42
CA ARG A 41 26.33 5.25 -20.06
C ARG A 41 25.15 5.47 -19.12
N PHE A 42 25.33 5.20 -17.83
CA PHE A 42 24.31 5.24 -16.79
C PHE A 42 24.76 6.12 -15.61
N PRO A 43 24.67 7.45 -15.73
CA PRO A 43 25.16 8.36 -14.72
C PRO A 43 24.41 8.22 -13.40
N ALA A 44 25.14 8.33 -12.30
CA ALA A 44 24.59 8.41 -10.96
C ALA A 44 23.83 9.74 -10.73
N PRO A 45 22.90 9.80 -9.75
CA PRO A 45 22.43 8.68 -8.93
C PRO A 45 21.60 7.66 -9.72
N VAL A 46 21.74 6.38 -9.38
CA VAL A 46 20.95 5.28 -9.96
C VAL A 46 19.82 4.92 -9.00
N ARG A 47 18.57 4.92 -9.48
CA ARG A 47 17.38 4.64 -8.66
C ARG A 47 16.47 3.59 -9.30
N PRO A 48 16.17 2.47 -8.61
CA PRO A 48 15.14 1.55 -9.09
C PRO A 48 13.75 2.18 -8.97
N ALA A 49 12.94 1.96 -9.99
CA ALA A 49 11.58 2.44 -10.09
C ALA A 49 10.64 1.28 -10.44
N GLY A 50 9.59 1.15 -9.64
CA GLY A 50 8.42 0.32 -9.96
C GLY A 50 7.28 1.19 -10.47
N SER A 51 6.11 1.03 -9.87
CA SER A 51 4.87 1.66 -10.34
C SER A 51 4.72 3.15 -10.02
N MET A 52 5.77 3.80 -9.53
CA MET A 52 5.83 5.23 -9.20
C MET A 52 4.76 5.71 -8.18
N HIS A 53 4.40 4.83 -7.23
CA HIS A 53 3.37 5.09 -6.21
C HIS A 53 3.89 5.70 -4.90
N SER A 54 5.20 5.67 -4.66
CA SER A 54 5.76 6.24 -3.41
C SER A 54 5.48 7.74 -3.31
N THR A 55 5.01 8.17 -2.13
CA THR A 55 4.85 9.58 -1.77
C THR A 55 6.16 10.19 -1.27
N ALA A 56 7.13 9.36 -0.86
CA ALA A 56 8.50 9.78 -0.60
C ALA A 56 9.30 9.88 -1.90
N ARG A 57 10.24 10.83 -1.95
CA ARG A 57 11.14 11.05 -3.10
C ARG A 57 12.25 9.99 -3.16
N VAL A 58 11.89 8.77 -3.54
CA VAL A 58 12.79 7.59 -3.56
C VAL A 58 12.90 6.90 -4.91
N ASN A 59 11.99 7.18 -5.85
CA ASN A 59 11.90 6.46 -7.12
C ASN A 59 12.79 7.03 -8.24
N GLY A 60 13.50 8.12 -7.99
CA GLY A 60 14.22 8.85 -9.02
C GLY A 60 14.90 10.10 -8.49
N ASP A 61 15.76 10.66 -9.34
CA ASP A 61 16.53 11.87 -9.11
C ASP A 61 16.78 12.54 -10.47
N ASP A 62 17.12 13.83 -10.45
CA ASP A 62 17.40 14.59 -11.68
C ASP A 62 18.83 14.33 -12.16
N GLY A 63 19.04 14.26 -13.48
CA GLY A 63 20.35 14.10 -14.11
C GLY A 63 20.99 12.70 -14.02
N GLY A 64 20.44 11.81 -13.19
CA GLY A 64 20.91 10.43 -13.03
C GLY A 64 20.18 9.40 -13.89
N THR A 65 20.16 8.16 -13.41
CA THR A 65 19.56 7.00 -14.08
C THR A 65 18.38 6.45 -13.29
N MET A 66 17.21 6.37 -13.93
CA MET A 66 16.05 5.64 -13.41
C MET A 66 16.01 4.23 -14.00
N VAL A 67 15.91 3.22 -13.16
CA VAL A 67 15.87 1.81 -13.57
C VAL A 67 14.42 1.31 -13.47
N ASP A 68 13.72 1.25 -14.60
CA ASP A 68 12.33 0.79 -14.70
C ASP A 68 12.28 -0.74 -14.65
N MET A 69 11.92 -1.30 -13.50
CA MET A 69 11.95 -2.74 -13.25
C MET A 69 10.83 -3.53 -13.96
N LYS A 70 9.92 -2.87 -14.69
CA LYS A 70 8.68 -3.51 -15.21
C LYS A 70 8.90 -4.72 -16.12
N ALA A 71 10.06 -4.85 -16.77
CA ALA A 71 10.36 -5.96 -17.67
C ALA A 71 10.83 -7.22 -16.92
N MET A 72 11.37 -7.07 -15.70
CA MET A 72 11.67 -8.19 -14.80
C MET A 72 10.44 -8.51 -13.94
N ASN A 73 9.42 -9.14 -14.53
CA ASN A 73 8.11 -9.35 -13.90
C ASN A 73 7.60 -10.80 -13.85
N ARG A 74 8.47 -11.77 -14.12
CA ARG A 74 8.13 -13.19 -14.16
C ARG A 74 7.90 -13.74 -12.75
N ILE A 75 6.97 -14.68 -12.65
CA ILE A 75 6.87 -15.56 -11.48
C ILE A 75 7.77 -16.75 -11.75
N LEU A 76 8.74 -16.98 -10.87
CA LEU A 76 9.83 -17.93 -11.09
C LEU A 76 9.53 -19.29 -10.46
N HIS A 77 9.01 -19.31 -9.24
CA HIS A 77 8.79 -20.55 -8.49
C HIS A 77 7.66 -20.43 -7.48
N PHE A 78 6.95 -21.53 -7.25
CA PHE A 78 5.95 -21.68 -6.19
C PHE A 78 6.30 -22.89 -5.34
N THR A 79 6.18 -22.75 -4.03
CA THR A 79 6.04 -23.85 -3.07
C THR A 79 4.65 -23.77 -2.43
N ASP A 80 4.38 -24.64 -1.46
CA ASP A 80 3.13 -24.60 -0.69
C ASP A 80 3.05 -23.39 0.27
N ASP A 81 4.21 -22.77 0.58
CA ASP A 81 4.37 -21.75 1.61
C ASP A 81 5.18 -20.51 1.16
N THR A 82 5.72 -20.49 -0.07
CA THR A 82 6.43 -19.35 -0.64
C THR A 82 6.15 -19.15 -2.13
N VAL A 83 6.38 -17.94 -2.61
CA VAL A 83 6.49 -17.63 -4.04
C VAL A 83 7.74 -16.81 -4.29
N THR A 84 8.47 -17.16 -5.34
CA THR A 84 9.64 -16.42 -5.83
C THR A 84 9.30 -15.75 -7.15
N VAL A 85 9.56 -14.43 -7.23
CA VAL A 85 9.24 -13.61 -8.39
C VAL A 85 10.36 -12.64 -8.71
N GLU A 86 10.40 -12.18 -9.95
CA GLU A 86 11.19 -11.00 -10.30
C GLU A 86 10.58 -9.74 -9.67
N ALA A 87 11.44 -8.81 -9.26
CA ALA A 87 11.09 -7.66 -8.42
C ALA A 87 10.11 -6.67 -9.08
N GLY A 88 10.03 -6.65 -10.42
CA GLY A 88 9.08 -5.84 -11.18
C GLY A 88 7.67 -6.44 -11.27
N ALA A 89 7.48 -7.70 -10.84
CA ALA A 89 6.15 -8.31 -10.79
C ALA A 89 5.23 -7.47 -9.91
N THR A 90 4.01 -7.22 -10.37
CA THR A 90 3.02 -6.45 -9.59
C THR A 90 2.25 -7.35 -8.64
N TYR A 91 1.92 -6.82 -7.47
CA TYR A 91 1.24 -7.55 -6.41
C TYR A 91 -0.07 -8.21 -6.88
N ILE A 92 -0.85 -7.53 -7.71
CA ILE A 92 -2.11 -8.05 -8.25
C ILE A 92 -1.90 -9.24 -9.20
N VAL A 93 -0.83 -9.22 -10.00
CA VAL A 93 -0.51 -10.34 -10.91
C VAL A 93 -0.14 -11.57 -10.08
N VAL A 94 0.72 -11.41 -9.09
CA VAL A 94 1.14 -12.51 -8.21
C VAL A 94 -0.03 -13.00 -7.35
N SER A 95 -0.86 -12.09 -6.82
CA SER A 95 -2.06 -12.43 -6.05
C SER A 95 -3.05 -13.26 -6.85
N ASN A 96 -3.28 -12.95 -8.14
CA ASN A 96 -4.15 -13.74 -9.00
C ASN A 96 -3.56 -15.13 -9.26
N ALA A 97 -2.25 -15.25 -9.50
CA ALA A 97 -1.59 -16.54 -9.70
C ALA A 97 -1.60 -17.41 -8.43
N LEU A 98 -1.49 -16.79 -7.24
CA LEU A 98 -1.65 -17.47 -5.96
C LEU A 98 -3.08 -17.97 -5.76
N LYS A 99 -4.07 -17.14 -6.11
CA LYS A 99 -5.49 -17.50 -6.03
C LYS A 99 -5.81 -18.78 -6.81
N GLU A 100 -5.26 -18.92 -8.01
CA GLU A 100 -5.43 -20.11 -8.86
C GLU A 100 -4.88 -21.40 -8.21
N ARG A 101 -3.93 -21.25 -7.29
CA ARG A 101 -3.29 -22.34 -6.53
C ARG A 101 -3.89 -22.52 -5.13
N GLY A 102 -4.97 -21.81 -4.81
CA GLY A 102 -5.54 -21.84 -3.47
C GLY A 102 -4.67 -21.17 -2.41
N LEU A 103 -3.73 -20.31 -2.80
CA LEU A 103 -2.82 -19.58 -1.92
C LEU A 103 -3.15 -18.08 -1.84
N GLN A 104 -2.63 -17.42 -0.81
CA GLN A 104 -2.71 -15.98 -0.60
C GLN A 104 -1.47 -15.44 0.10
N PHE A 105 -1.22 -14.14 -0.01
CA PHE A 105 -0.25 -13.48 0.86
C PHE A 105 -0.73 -13.45 2.32
N HIS A 106 0.21 -13.32 3.25
CA HIS A 106 -0.11 -13.11 4.66
C HIS A 106 -0.76 -11.76 4.93
N VAL A 107 -0.34 -10.72 4.19
CA VAL A 107 -0.91 -9.36 4.27
C VAL A 107 -1.51 -9.01 2.92
N ASN A 108 -2.84 -8.93 2.87
CA ASN A 108 -3.55 -8.58 1.65
C ASN A 108 -3.79 -7.07 1.57
N THR A 109 -3.01 -6.33 0.80
CA THR A 109 -3.16 -4.86 0.72
C THR A 109 -4.03 -4.41 -0.45
N GLU A 110 -4.59 -3.21 -0.36
CA GLU A 110 -5.45 -2.65 -1.41
C GLU A 110 -4.69 -2.20 -2.67
N ILE A 111 -3.42 -1.82 -2.57
CA ILE A 111 -2.66 -1.28 -3.71
C ILE A 111 -2.14 -2.44 -4.54
N GLY A 112 -2.84 -2.80 -5.62
CA GLY A 112 -2.53 -3.98 -6.41
C GLY A 112 -1.39 -3.80 -7.41
N ASN A 113 -1.13 -2.58 -7.86
CA ASN A 113 -0.14 -2.36 -8.90
C ASN A 113 1.26 -2.08 -8.35
N VAL A 114 1.48 -2.02 -7.04
CA VAL A 114 2.84 -1.93 -6.46
C VAL A 114 3.64 -3.18 -6.82
N THR A 115 4.95 -3.01 -7.03
CA THR A 115 5.86 -4.10 -7.40
C THR A 115 6.35 -4.86 -6.17
N LEU A 116 6.67 -6.15 -6.31
CA LEU A 116 7.15 -6.97 -5.20
C LEU A 116 8.53 -6.51 -4.69
N GLY A 117 9.38 -5.93 -5.54
CA GLY A 117 10.63 -5.29 -5.13
C GLY A 117 10.41 -4.12 -4.17
N ALA A 118 9.42 -3.26 -4.46
CA ALA A 118 9.06 -2.16 -3.57
C ALA A 118 8.44 -2.67 -2.26
N MET A 119 7.58 -3.69 -2.32
CA MET A 119 7.04 -4.33 -1.12
C MET A 119 8.09 -5.02 -0.27
N ALA A 120 9.19 -5.49 -0.87
CA ALA A 120 10.27 -6.15 -0.16
C ALA A 120 11.15 -5.20 0.65
N CYS A 121 11.22 -3.92 0.30
CA CYS A 121 12.13 -2.96 0.94
C CYS A 121 11.47 -1.70 1.51
N ALA A 122 10.16 -1.52 1.33
CA ALA A 122 9.40 -0.39 1.86
C ALA A 122 8.28 -0.83 2.82
N ALA A 123 7.83 0.10 3.67
CA ALA A 123 6.83 -0.15 4.73
C ALA A 123 5.37 -0.21 4.22
N THR A 124 5.10 -1.04 3.21
CA THR A 124 3.74 -1.35 2.76
C THR A 124 3.04 -2.24 3.79
N LYS A 125 1.81 -1.90 4.16
CA LYS A 125 1.12 -2.47 5.32
C LYS A 125 -0.40 -2.52 5.19
N ASP A 126 -1.02 -3.38 5.99
CA ASP A 126 -2.44 -3.42 6.32
C ASP A 126 -2.59 -3.87 7.79
N SER A 127 -3.81 -4.03 8.28
CA SER A 127 -4.14 -4.45 9.63
C SER A 127 -3.58 -5.84 9.93
N SER A 128 -2.97 -5.99 11.10
CA SER A 128 -2.46 -7.28 11.56
C SER A 128 -3.59 -8.23 11.93
N PHE A 129 -3.47 -9.47 11.46
CA PHE A 129 -4.28 -10.58 11.94
C PHE A 129 -3.63 -11.19 13.20
N PRO A 130 -4.39 -11.90 14.05
CA PRO A 130 -3.83 -12.58 15.22
C PRO A 130 -2.64 -13.46 14.84
N GLY A 131 -1.52 -13.28 15.54
CA GLY A 131 -0.28 -14.03 15.30
C GLY A 131 0.53 -13.62 14.06
N GLY A 132 0.10 -12.59 13.33
CA GLY A 132 0.81 -12.07 12.15
C GLY A 132 1.20 -10.60 12.28
N PHE A 133 2.13 -10.20 11.42
CA PHE A 133 2.51 -8.81 11.19
C PHE A 133 1.62 -8.14 10.16
N GLY A 134 1.54 -6.81 10.23
CA GLY A 134 0.78 -5.99 9.30
C GLY A 134 1.60 -5.47 8.13
N GLN A 135 2.93 -5.60 8.16
CA GLN A 135 3.81 -5.18 7.09
C GLN A 135 4.08 -6.34 6.13
N ILE A 136 4.19 -6.05 4.84
CA ILE A 136 4.44 -7.10 3.82
C ILE A 136 5.89 -7.58 3.89
N SER A 137 6.84 -6.65 4.07
CA SER A 137 8.26 -6.96 4.03
C SER A 137 8.69 -7.96 5.11
N SER A 138 7.98 -8.03 6.24
CA SER A 138 8.17 -9.03 7.31
C SER A 138 8.05 -10.48 6.83
N TYR A 139 7.36 -10.70 5.71
CA TYR A 139 7.15 -12.03 5.13
C TYR A 139 8.12 -12.35 4.00
N VAL A 140 9.03 -11.43 3.62
CA VAL A 140 10.07 -11.67 2.61
C VAL A 140 11.21 -12.47 3.21
N THR A 141 11.48 -13.66 2.69
CA THR A 141 12.47 -14.61 3.23
C THR A 141 13.77 -14.65 2.46
N ALA A 142 13.78 -14.22 1.21
CA ALA A 142 15.00 -14.09 0.43
C ALA A 142 14.86 -12.96 -0.58
N VAL A 143 15.98 -12.29 -0.87
CA VAL A 143 16.10 -11.37 -1.99
C VAL A 143 17.39 -11.66 -2.74
N ARG A 144 17.38 -11.43 -4.05
CA ARG A 144 18.59 -11.23 -4.83
C ARG A 144 18.68 -9.80 -5.30
N LEU A 145 19.86 -9.22 -5.19
CA LEU A 145 20.11 -7.82 -5.52
C LEU A 145 21.47 -7.64 -6.20
N VAL A 146 21.58 -6.54 -6.94
CA VAL A 146 22.88 -5.99 -7.34
C VAL A 146 23.23 -4.85 -6.40
N THR A 147 24.38 -4.94 -5.73
CA THR A 147 24.90 -3.90 -4.84
C THR A 147 25.44 -2.70 -5.64
N PRO A 148 25.64 -1.52 -5.01
CA PRO A 148 26.12 -0.33 -5.72
C PRO A 148 27.46 -0.51 -6.46
N ASP A 149 28.31 -1.45 -6.03
CA ASP A 149 29.58 -1.82 -6.70
C ASP A 149 29.41 -2.91 -7.77
N GLY A 150 28.18 -3.18 -8.21
CA GLY A 150 27.88 -4.11 -9.29
C GLY A 150 27.92 -5.60 -8.92
N LYS A 151 27.98 -5.96 -7.64
CA LYS A 151 28.04 -7.37 -7.22
C LYS A 151 26.65 -7.97 -7.04
N LEU A 152 26.47 -9.17 -7.57
CA LEU A 152 25.30 -10.00 -7.29
C LEU A 152 25.39 -10.55 -5.87
N ARG A 153 24.32 -10.39 -5.09
CA ARG A 153 24.20 -10.97 -3.76
C ARG A 153 22.83 -11.61 -3.57
N GLU A 154 22.84 -12.69 -2.80
CA GLU A 154 21.65 -13.31 -2.23
C GLU A 154 21.66 -13.07 -0.73
N ILE A 155 20.53 -12.61 -0.19
CA ILE A 155 20.32 -12.38 1.25
C ILE A 155 19.10 -13.19 1.64
N THR A 156 19.26 -14.11 2.59
CA THR A 156 18.16 -14.95 3.11
C THR A 156 17.91 -14.67 4.59
N GLU A 157 16.68 -14.90 5.05
CA GLU A 157 16.30 -14.81 6.47
C GLU A 157 17.12 -15.78 7.33
N ARG A 158 17.47 -16.95 6.79
CA ARG A 158 18.25 -17.98 7.48
C ARG A 158 19.73 -17.61 7.61
N ASP A 159 20.35 -17.22 6.49
CA ASP A 159 21.80 -17.09 6.40
C ASP A 159 22.27 -15.65 6.68
N ASN A 160 21.40 -14.65 6.49
CA ASN A 160 21.72 -13.23 6.63
C ASN A 160 20.64 -12.45 7.43
N PRO A 161 20.23 -12.89 8.64
CA PRO A 161 19.07 -12.33 9.36
C PRO A 161 19.17 -10.81 9.61
N LYS A 162 20.36 -10.32 9.98
CA LYS A 162 20.58 -8.88 10.22
C LYS A 162 20.48 -8.06 8.93
N GLU A 163 21.01 -8.57 7.83
CA GLU A 163 20.92 -7.90 6.53
C GLU A 163 19.49 -7.94 5.98
N MET A 164 18.77 -9.05 6.17
CA MET A 164 17.35 -9.15 5.82
C MET A 164 16.52 -8.09 6.56
N GLN A 165 16.78 -7.88 7.86
CA GLN A 165 16.13 -6.83 8.65
C GLN A 165 16.40 -5.42 8.08
N LEU A 166 17.60 -5.17 7.55
CA LEU A 166 17.95 -3.92 6.86
C LEU A 166 17.24 -3.79 5.51
N ILE A 167 17.26 -4.85 4.69
CA ILE A 167 16.64 -4.89 3.37
C ILE A 167 15.17 -4.50 3.44
N ARG A 168 14.42 -5.09 4.39
CA ARG A 168 12.97 -4.89 4.61
C ARG A 168 12.55 -3.45 4.92
N SER A 169 13.50 -2.55 5.20
CA SER A 169 13.28 -1.11 5.41
C SER A 169 14.33 -0.24 4.69
N SER A 170 15.01 -0.78 3.68
CA SER A 170 16.12 -0.08 3.02
C SER A 170 15.68 0.98 2.01
N TYR A 171 14.42 0.96 1.55
CA TYR A 171 13.92 1.84 0.49
C TYR A 171 14.83 1.89 -0.75
N GLY A 172 15.47 0.77 -1.09
CA GLY A 172 16.36 0.62 -2.24
C GLY A 172 17.79 1.13 -2.02
N LEU A 173 18.16 1.55 -0.81
CA LEU A 173 19.51 2.07 -0.52
C LEU A 173 20.61 1.00 -0.47
N MET A 174 20.24 -0.28 -0.36
CA MET A 174 21.19 -1.39 -0.31
C MET A 174 21.58 -1.93 -1.68
N GLY A 175 20.93 -1.47 -2.74
CA GLY A 175 21.10 -1.94 -4.11
C GLY A 175 19.77 -2.17 -4.81
N ILE A 176 19.83 -2.70 -6.02
CA ILE A 176 18.65 -2.99 -6.84
C ILE A 176 18.23 -4.44 -6.62
N ILE A 177 17.13 -4.65 -5.89
CA ILE A 177 16.50 -5.96 -5.73
C ILE A 177 15.87 -6.35 -7.07
N TYR A 178 16.22 -7.53 -7.58
CA TYR A 178 15.69 -8.07 -8.83
C TYR A 178 14.92 -9.37 -8.68
N GLU A 179 15.04 -10.06 -7.54
CA GLU A 179 14.28 -11.26 -7.20
C GLU A 179 13.83 -11.20 -5.73
N VAL A 180 12.59 -11.62 -5.46
CA VAL A 180 11.99 -11.63 -4.12
C VAL A 180 11.32 -12.98 -3.89
N THR A 181 11.66 -13.63 -2.77
CA THR A 181 10.91 -14.77 -2.22
C THR A 181 10.12 -14.33 -1.00
N ILE A 182 8.82 -14.60 -0.99
CA ILE A 182 7.88 -14.15 0.04
C ILE A 182 6.97 -15.29 0.52
N LYS A 183 6.73 -15.36 1.83
CA LYS A 183 5.82 -16.33 2.45
C LYS A 183 4.39 -16.11 1.96
N VAL A 184 3.71 -17.22 1.69
CA VAL A 184 2.30 -17.30 1.34
C VAL A 184 1.64 -18.37 2.21
N ARG A 185 0.32 -18.36 2.26
CA ARG A 185 -0.48 -19.29 3.06
C ARG A 185 -1.69 -19.79 2.29
N PRO A 186 -2.31 -20.90 2.70
CA PRO A 186 -3.60 -21.32 2.15
C PRO A 186 -4.64 -20.20 2.20
N THR A 187 -5.42 -20.08 1.15
CA THR A 187 -6.52 -19.12 1.07
C THR A 187 -7.56 -19.49 2.10
N THR A 188 -7.85 -18.53 2.97
CA THR A 188 -8.94 -18.61 3.93
C THR A 188 -9.99 -17.56 3.59
N ALA A 189 -11.28 -17.90 3.69
CA ALA A 189 -12.33 -16.94 3.43
C ALA A 189 -12.32 -15.84 4.51
N LEU A 190 -12.61 -14.60 4.10
CA LEU A 190 -12.55 -13.45 4.99
C LEU A 190 -13.97 -13.05 5.43
N SER A 191 -14.20 -12.97 6.74
CA SER A 191 -15.33 -12.24 7.30
C SER A 191 -14.99 -10.76 7.41
N VAL A 192 -15.84 -9.91 6.85
CA VAL A 192 -15.73 -8.45 6.87
C VAL A 192 -17.04 -7.84 7.37
N ARG A 193 -16.93 -6.91 8.31
CA ARG A 193 -18.04 -6.11 8.85
C ARG A 193 -17.61 -4.66 9.05
N HIS A 194 -18.54 -3.73 8.83
CA HIS A 194 -18.32 -2.31 9.01
C HIS A 194 -19.24 -1.74 10.09
N TYR A 195 -18.70 -0.87 10.95
CA TYR A 195 -19.43 -0.19 12.02
C TYR A 195 -19.06 1.29 12.06
N SER A 196 -20.06 2.18 12.03
CA SER A 196 -19.85 3.62 12.19
C SER A 196 -19.99 4.01 13.65
N LEU A 197 -18.90 4.42 14.30
CA LEU A 197 -18.82 4.69 15.74
C LEU A 197 -18.42 6.14 16.02
N SER A 198 -18.78 6.66 17.20
CA SER A 198 -18.10 7.82 17.78
C SER A 198 -16.68 7.43 18.21
N ILE A 199 -15.82 8.42 18.46
CA ILE A 199 -14.46 8.18 18.98
C ILE A 199 -14.52 7.43 20.32
N ASP A 200 -15.42 7.81 21.23
CA ASP A 200 -15.57 7.15 22.55
C ASP A 200 -15.98 5.68 22.44
N ASN A 201 -16.93 5.38 21.55
CA ASN A 201 -17.35 4.00 21.32
C ASN A 201 -16.21 3.19 20.67
N PHE A 202 -15.42 3.80 19.79
CA PHE A 202 -14.26 3.12 19.22
C PHE A 202 -13.22 2.82 20.30
N ARG A 203 -12.89 3.80 21.16
CA ARG A 203 -12.02 3.61 22.33
C ARG A 203 -12.51 2.47 23.22
N ARG A 204 -13.81 2.42 23.50
CA ARG A 204 -14.44 1.39 24.35
C ARG A 204 -14.38 0.00 23.73
N TYR A 205 -14.65 -0.14 22.43
CA TYR A 205 -14.79 -1.45 21.79
C TYR A 205 -13.50 -2.00 21.18
N TYR A 206 -12.51 -1.14 20.91
CA TYR A 206 -11.25 -1.57 20.30
C TYR A 206 -10.53 -2.70 21.05
N PRO A 207 -10.38 -2.66 22.39
CA PRO A 207 -9.78 -3.78 23.13
C PRO A 207 -10.56 -5.10 22.96
N ILE A 208 -11.89 -5.02 22.84
CA ILE A 208 -12.76 -6.19 22.65
C ILE A 208 -12.56 -6.76 21.23
N TYR A 209 -12.42 -5.91 20.22
CA TYR A 209 -12.16 -6.35 18.85
C TYR A 209 -10.83 -7.13 18.77
N LYS A 210 -9.78 -6.60 19.38
CA LYS A 210 -8.48 -7.28 19.49
C LYS A 210 -8.60 -8.61 20.23
N ALA A 211 -9.22 -8.62 21.40
CA ALA A 211 -9.39 -9.84 22.21
C ALA A 211 -10.17 -10.95 21.48
N ARG A 212 -11.10 -10.57 20.58
CA ARG A 212 -11.86 -11.51 19.74
C ARG A 212 -11.13 -11.94 18.46
N GLY A 213 -9.90 -11.45 18.26
CA GLY A 213 -9.05 -11.80 17.13
C GLY A 213 -9.48 -11.15 15.82
N PHE A 214 -10.05 -9.93 15.86
CA PHE A 214 -10.30 -9.16 14.64
C PHE A 214 -9.06 -8.37 14.24
N ALA A 215 -8.72 -8.38 12.96
CA ALA A 215 -7.91 -7.35 12.35
C ALA A 215 -8.76 -6.08 12.18
N VAL A 216 -8.21 -4.91 12.54
CA VAL A 216 -8.96 -3.65 12.65
C VAL A 216 -8.39 -2.60 11.70
N MET A 217 -9.13 -2.30 10.64
CA MET A 217 -8.95 -1.13 9.77
C MET A 217 -10.02 -0.10 10.12
N TYR A 218 -9.77 1.18 9.89
CA TYR A 218 -10.80 2.21 10.07
C TYR A 218 -10.59 3.43 9.18
N TYR A 219 -11.70 4.06 8.79
CA TYR A 219 -11.70 5.38 8.17
C TYR A 219 -12.06 6.44 9.22
N ILE A 220 -11.32 7.54 9.26
CA ILE A 220 -11.53 8.66 10.19
C ILE A 220 -12.25 9.78 9.44
N PHE A 221 -13.35 10.25 10.03
CA PHE A 221 -14.13 11.38 9.53
C PHE A 221 -14.04 12.52 10.57
N PRO A 222 -12.96 13.32 10.54
CA PRO A 222 -12.63 14.23 11.64
C PRO A 222 -13.72 15.29 11.88
N TYR A 223 -14.29 15.81 10.81
CA TYR A 223 -15.31 16.88 10.83
C TYR A 223 -16.68 16.47 11.39
N VAL A 224 -16.87 15.19 11.71
CA VAL A 224 -18.06 14.68 12.41
C VAL A 224 -17.67 13.84 13.63
N LYS A 225 -16.38 13.79 14.00
CA LYS A 225 -15.83 12.98 15.08
C LYS A 225 -16.32 11.53 15.08
N ARG A 226 -16.28 10.89 13.90
CA ARG A 226 -16.64 9.48 13.73
C ARG A 226 -15.54 8.68 13.07
N VAL A 227 -15.53 7.40 13.39
CA VAL A 227 -14.77 6.40 12.63
C VAL A 227 -15.72 5.41 11.99
N LEU A 228 -15.38 4.92 10.81
CA LEU A 228 -15.97 3.72 10.23
C LEU A 228 -14.96 2.60 10.40
N VAL A 229 -15.20 1.71 11.35
CA VAL A 229 -14.34 0.56 11.64
C VAL A 229 -14.70 -0.58 10.70
N GLU A 230 -13.71 -1.13 10.01
CA GLU A 230 -13.78 -2.37 9.25
C GLU A 230 -13.11 -3.48 10.06
N LEU A 231 -13.91 -4.44 10.53
CA LEU A 231 -13.45 -5.62 11.25
C LEU A 231 -13.30 -6.78 10.27
N ARG A 232 -12.12 -7.38 10.28
CA ARG A 232 -11.73 -8.50 9.41
C ARG A 232 -11.36 -9.71 10.27
N LYS A 233 -11.78 -10.90 9.87
CA LYS A 233 -11.38 -12.16 10.52
C LYS A 233 -11.38 -13.31 9.53
N ASP A 234 -10.36 -14.17 9.63
CA ASP A 234 -10.29 -15.41 8.86
C ASP A 234 -11.46 -16.34 9.26
N ASN A 235 -12.10 -16.94 8.25
CA ASN A 235 -13.22 -17.87 8.38
C ASN A 235 -12.94 -19.14 7.55
N PRO A 236 -12.20 -20.11 8.12
CA PRO A 236 -11.81 -21.33 7.41
C PRO A 236 -12.95 -22.32 7.20
N GLU A 237 -14.08 -22.16 7.91
CA GLU A 237 -15.21 -23.09 7.86
C GLU A 237 -16.04 -22.99 6.57
N VAL A 238 -15.81 -21.96 5.75
CA VAL A 238 -16.57 -21.70 4.53
C VAL A 238 -15.65 -21.44 3.34
N PRO A 239 -16.01 -21.89 2.13
CA PRO A 239 -15.23 -21.58 0.95
C PRO A 239 -15.37 -20.09 0.58
N PRO A 240 -14.28 -19.44 0.11
CA PRO A 240 -14.31 -18.06 -0.30
C PRO A 240 -15.13 -17.85 -1.58
N THR A 241 -15.95 -16.82 -1.60
CA THR A 241 -16.78 -16.36 -2.72
C THR A 241 -16.85 -14.83 -2.71
N SER A 242 -16.57 -14.20 -3.85
CA SER A 242 -16.59 -12.74 -3.96
C SER A 242 -17.70 -12.32 -4.89
N ARG A 243 -18.77 -11.78 -4.29
CA ARG A 243 -19.89 -11.16 -5.01
C ARG A 243 -19.44 -9.90 -5.76
N ARG A 244 -20.29 -9.38 -6.65
CA ARG A 244 -20.18 -8.07 -7.35
C ARG A 244 -19.92 -6.85 -6.44
N ARG A 245 -20.08 -7.00 -5.12
CA ARG A 245 -19.91 -5.95 -4.09
C ARG A 245 -18.48 -5.39 -4.04
N TRP A 246 -17.47 -6.27 -4.07
CA TRP A 246 -16.07 -5.82 -4.05
C TRP A 246 -15.68 -5.11 -5.35
N THR A 247 -16.16 -5.58 -6.49
CA THR A 247 -15.99 -4.88 -7.77
C THR A 247 -16.56 -3.46 -7.72
N TYR A 248 -17.75 -3.27 -7.12
CA TYR A 248 -18.33 -1.95 -6.91
C TYR A 248 -17.50 -1.09 -5.95
N ARG A 249 -17.12 -1.63 -4.78
CA ARG A 249 -16.28 -0.93 -3.78
C ARG A 249 -14.94 -0.48 -4.38
N ASN A 250 -14.25 -1.37 -5.09
CA ASN A 250 -12.96 -1.07 -5.71
C ASN A 250 -13.11 -0.02 -6.80
N ARG A 251 -14.18 -0.09 -7.61
CA ARG A 251 -14.48 0.95 -8.62
C ARG A 251 -14.84 2.29 -7.97
N PHE A 252 -15.56 2.27 -6.84
CA PHE A 252 -15.87 3.46 -6.07
C PHE A 252 -14.59 4.16 -5.59
N TRP A 253 -13.72 3.45 -4.86
CA TRP A 253 -12.47 4.04 -4.35
C TRP A 253 -11.49 4.44 -5.46
N ARG A 254 -11.41 3.67 -6.55
CA ARG A 254 -10.54 3.99 -7.68
C ARG A 254 -11.00 5.22 -8.48
N LYS A 255 -12.30 5.47 -8.59
CA LYS A 255 -12.86 6.45 -9.54
C LYS A 255 -13.92 7.36 -8.92
N TYR A 256 -15.00 6.81 -8.40
CA TYR A 256 -16.19 7.61 -8.07
C TYR A 256 -16.05 8.44 -6.78
N GLY A 257 -15.40 7.91 -5.74
CA GLY A 257 -15.18 8.63 -4.49
C GLY A 257 -14.36 9.92 -4.70
N PRO A 258 -13.15 9.82 -5.29
CA PRO A 258 -12.35 10.99 -5.63
C PRO A 258 -13.07 11.95 -6.59
N ALA A 259 -13.74 11.42 -7.63
CA ALA A 259 -14.44 12.25 -8.60
C ALA A 259 -15.60 13.06 -7.99
N LEU A 260 -16.41 12.45 -7.11
CA LEU A 260 -17.53 13.12 -6.48
C LEU A 260 -17.06 14.20 -5.51
N THR A 261 -16.00 13.91 -4.75
CA THR A 261 -15.34 14.89 -3.88
C THR A 261 -14.84 16.10 -4.67
N LEU A 262 -14.12 15.85 -5.77
CA LEU A 262 -13.60 16.90 -6.65
C LEU A 262 -14.74 17.69 -7.32
N TRP A 263 -15.85 17.04 -7.66
CA TRP A 263 -17.03 17.70 -8.20
C TRP A 263 -17.67 18.62 -7.17
N ILE A 264 -17.86 18.17 -5.92
CA ILE A 264 -18.38 19.02 -4.83
C ILE A 264 -17.48 20.26 -4.67
N GLU A 265 -16.16 20.08 -4.64
CA GLU A 265 -15.20 21.17 -4.52
C GLU A 265 -15.31 22.18 -5.68
N ARG A 266 -15.38 21.71 -6.93
CA ARG A 266 -15.46 22.57 -8.13
C ARG A 266 -16.82 23.23 -8.32
N SER A 267 -17.91 22.57 -7.92
CA SER A 267 -19.27 23.04 -8.15
C SER A 267 -19.81 23.92 -7.02
N THR A 268 -19.06 24.08 -5.92
CA THR A 268 -19.48 24.92 -4.80
C THR A 268 -18.46 26.03 -4.56
N THR A 269 -18.89 27.29 -4.65
CA THR A 269 -18.06 28.45 -4.28
C THR A 269 -18.25 28.87 -2.82
N ASN A 270 -19.42 28.57 -2.24
CA ASN A 270 -19.73 28.87 -0.85
C ASN A 270 -19.21 27.76 0.09
N PRO A 271 -18.29 28.08 1.03
CA PRO A 271 -17.70 27.09 1.93
C PRO A 271 -18.71 26.35 2.82
N ARG A 272 -19.79 27.01 3.24
CA ARG A 272 -20.83 26.38 4.08
C ARG A 272 -21.63 25.34 3.31
N VAL A 273 -21.96 25.64 2.06
CA VAL A 273 -22.66 24.71 1.16
C VAL A 273 -21.77 23.51 0.85
N ARG A 274 -20.48 23.75 0.57
CA ARG A 274 -19.48 22.69 0.37
C ARG A 274 -19.40 21.75 1.57
N ALA A 275 -19.23 22.31 2.77
CA ALA A 275 -19.13 21.52 3.99
C ALA A 275 -20.39 20.68 4.27
N LEU A 276 -21.58 21.20 3.94
CA LEU A 276 -22.83 20.45 4.06
C LEU A 276 -22.90 19.30 3.04
N ALA A 277 -22.53 19.56 1.79
CA ALA A 277 -22.48 18.55 0.74
C ALA A 277 -21.48 17.43 1.09
N ASP A 278 -20.29 17.76 1.58
CA ASP A 278 -19.30 16.78 2.05
C ASP A 278 -19.83 15.95 3.22
N LYS A 279 -20.47 16.59 4.21
CA LYS A 279 -21.07 15.88 5.35
C LYS A 279 -22.13 14.88 4.90
N LEU A 280 -23.01 15.27 3.98
CA LEU A 280 -24.03 14.39 3.41
C LEU A 280 -23.41 13.26 2.60
N HIS A 281 -22.45 13.57 1.71
CA HIS A 281 -21.73 12.58 0.93
C HIS A 281 -21.08 11.51 1.82
N PHE A 282 -20.31 11.93 2.82
CA PHE A 282 -19.65 10.99 3.72
C PHE A 282 -20.60 10.27 4.67
N PHE A 283 -21.74 10.87 5.01
CA PHE A 283 -22.81 10.15 5.70
C PHE A 283 -23.32 8.98 4.85
N LEU A 284 -23.68 9.25 3.60
CA LEU A 284 -24.16 8.22 2.67
C LEU A 284 -23.10 7.14 2.43
N LEU A 285 -21.83 7.53 2.26
CA LEU A 285 -20.71 6.60 2.12
C LEU A 285 -20.62 5.64 3.33
N ARG A 286 -20.67 6.17 4.56
CA ARG A 286 -20.63 5.35 5.77
C ARG A 286 -21.81 4.37 5.81
N GLN A 287 -23.03 4.83 5.51
CA GLN A 287 -24.20 3.94 5.49
C GLN A 287 -24.07 2.84 4.42
N ALA A 288 -23.61 3.19 3.22
CA ALA A 288 -23.40 2.24 2.14
C ALA A 288 -22.37 1.16 2.53
N LEU A 289 -21.24 1.54 3.14
CA LEU A 289 -20.21 0.59 3.57
C LEU A 289 -20.74 -0.36 4.67
N VAL A 290 -21.46 0.17 5.67
CA VAL A 290 -22.09 -0.63 6.73
C VAL A 290 -23.10 -1.65 6.17
N LEU A 291 -23.95 -1.24 5.23
CA LEU A 291 -25.05 -2.07 4.73
C LEU A 291 -24.62 -3.04 3.63
N VAL A 292 -23.73 -2.61 2.74
CA VAL A 292 -23.38 -3.33 1.51
C VAL A 292 -22.12 -4.16 1.66
N VAL A 293 -21.06 -3.62 2.28
CA VAL A 293 -19.74 -4.28 2.35
C VAL A 293 -19.65 -5.12 3.62
N ARG A 294 -20.45 -6.18 3.64
CA ARG A 294 -20.47 -7.22 4.69
C ARG A 294 -20.56 -8.61 4.08
N SER A 295 -19.75 -9.54 4.58
CA SER A 295 -19.65 -10.92 4.09
C SER A 295 -18.91 -11.78 5.10
N ASP A 296 -19.24 -13.07 5.21
CA ASP A 296 -18.47 -14.04 6.00
C ASP A 296 -17.54 -14.91 5.16
N ARG A 297 -17.56 -14.72 3.84
CA ARG A 297 -16.94 -15.63 2.89
C ARG A 297 -16.22 -14.90 1.77
N THR A 298 -15.67 -13.72 2.02
CA THR A 298 -15.00 -12.92 0.98
C THR A 298 -13.68 -13.55 0.55
N TRP A 299 -13.34 -13.50 -0.74
CA TRP A 299 -11.94 -13.79 -1.13
C TRP A 299 -11.03 -12.68 -0.60
N PRO A 300 -9.92 -13.02 0.07
CA PRO A 300 -8.96 -12.04 0.57
C PRO A 300 -8.39 -11.17 -0.56
N HIS A 301 -8.16 -11.76 -1.74
CA HIS A 301 -7.72 -11.07 -2.95
C HIS A 301 -8.69 -10.01 -3.48
N ALA A 302 -9.97 -10.06 -3.11
CA ALA A 302 -11.01 -9.20 -3.71
C ALA A 302 -10.90 -7.72 -3.30
N GLN A 303 -10.15 -7.40 -2.25
CA GLN A 303 -9.93 -6.02 -1.81
C GLN A 303 -8.86 -5.29 -2.62
N ILE A 304 -8.11 -6.01 -3.45
CA ILE A 304 -7.03 -5.45 -4.27
C ILE A 304 -7.59 -4.58 -5.40
N ILE A 305 -7.05 -3.38 -5.52
CA ILE A 305 -7.40 -2.39 -6.52
C ILE A 305 -6.25 -2.26 -7.51
N ASN A 306 -6.55 -2.46 -8.81
CA ASN A 306 -5.62 -2.11 -9.87
C ASN A 306 -5.75 -0.62 -10.23
N TYR A 307 -4.77 0.18 -9.79
CA TYR A 307 -4.68 1.59 -10.15
C TYR A 307 -3.99 1.75 -11.52
N PRO A 308 -4.56 2.54 -12.44
CA PRO A 308 -3.87 2.85 -13.69
C PRO A 308 -2.64 3.72 -13.41
N ARG A 309 -1.58 3.58 -14.23
CA ARG A 309 -0.36 4.40 -14.11
C ARG A 309 -0.65 5.90 -14.21
N GLU A 310 -1.62 6.26 -15.04
CA GLU A 310 -2.14 7.62 -15.21
C GLU A 310 -3.55 7.72 -14.61
N PRO A 311 -3.69 8.23 -13.38
CA PRO A 311 -4.98 8.33 -12.70
C PRO A 311 -5.88 9.48 -13.20
N GLY A 312 -5.37 10.34 -14.09
CA GLY A 312 -6.08 11.54 -14.54
C GLY A 312 -6.46 12.45 -13.38
N ALA A 313 -7.72 12.92 -13.38
CA ALA A 313 -8.23 13.83 -12.34
C ALA A 313 -8.49 13.16 -10.97
N ASN A 314 -8.47 11.83 -10.88
CA ASN A 314 -8.88 11.08 -9.67
C ASN A 314 -7.69 10.65 -8.80
N LYS A 315 -6.57 11.35 -8.92
CA LYS A 315 -5.38 11.11 -8.12
C LYS A 315 -5.52 11.74 -6.73
N TYR A 316 -4.85 11.16 -5.76
CA TYR A 316 -4.85 11.64 -4.39
C TYR A 316 -3.49 11.37 -3.75
N LEU A 317 -3.14 12.22 -2.78
CA LEU A 317 -1.93 12.11 -1.99
C LEU A 317 -2.32 11.75 -0.55
N PHE A 318 -1.41 11.04 0.13
CA PHE A 318 -1.55 10.75 1.55
C PHE A 318 -0.18 10.85 2.24
N SER A 319 -0.21 11.22 3.52
CA SER A 319 0.91 11.05 4.43
C SER A 319 0.59 9.90 5.40
N MET A 320 1.63 9.26 5.92
CA MET A 320 1.49 8.15 6.86
C MET A 320 2.22 8.47 8.15
N TRP A 321 1.59 8.11 9.27
CA TRP A 321 2.11 8.29 10.60
C TRP A 321 1.85 7.01 11.40
N ALA A 322 2.77 6.68 12.30
CA ALA A 322 2.61 5.56 13.21
C ALA A 322 2.54 6.09 14.64
N PHE A 323 1.60 5.60 15.42
CA PHE A 323 1.40 5.98 16.81
C PHE A 323 1.42 4.71 17.67
N ARG A 324 1.99 4.81 18.88
CA ARG A 324 1.82 3.75 19.87
C ARG A 324 0.34 3.65 20.24
N GLU A 325 -0.12 2.44 20.52
CA GLU A 325 -1.51 2.20 20.93
C GLU A 325 -1.87 2.96 22.23
N ALA A 326 -0.93 3.00 23.19
CA ALA A 326 -1.08 3.80 24.39
C ALA A 326 -1.18 5.29 24.04
N GLY A 327 -2.28 5.93 24.44
CA GLY A 327 -2.58 7.34 24.13
C GLY A 327 -3.15 7.58 22.72
N PHE A 328 -3.28 6.55 21.87
CA PHE A 328 -3.75 6.72 20.49
C PHE A 328 -5.14 7.39 20.41
N PHE A 329 -6.07 7.01 21.30
CA PHE A 329 -7.43 7.55 21.25
C PHE A 329 -7.54 9.01 21.70
N ASP A 330 -6.59 9.49 22.51
CA ASP A 330 -6.50 10.90 22.88
C ASP A 330 -5.96 11.69 21.68
N ILE A 331 -4.88 11.20 21.06
CA ILE A 331 -4.32 11.75 19.82
C ILE A 331 -5.38 11.78 18.70
N LEU A 332 -6.22 10.75 18.60
CA LEU A 332 -7.28 10.68 17.60
C LEU A 332 -8.35 11.77 17.80
N ASP A 333 -8.73 12.06 19.06
CA ASP A 333 -9.67 13.16 19.33
C ASP A 333 -9.00 14.52 19.06
N GLU A 334 -7.77 14.71 19.51
CA GLU A 334 -6.97 15.92 19.24
C GLU A 334 -6.79 16.16 17.75
N TYR A 335 -6.52 15.12 16.96
CA TYR A 335 -6.45 15.20 15.50
C TYR A 335 -7.77 15.69 14.89
N CYS A 336 -8.91 15.17 15.37
CA CYS A 336 -10.21 15.65 14.91
C CYS A 336 -10.44 17.12 15.28
N ASN A 337 -10.05 17.53 16.49
CA ASN A 337 -10.13 18.92 16.95
C ASN A 337 -9.24 19.83 16.09
N PHE A 338 -8.01 19.39 15.81
CA PHE A 338 -7.07 20.09 14.93
C PHE A 338 -7.65 20.30 13.54
N CYS A 339 -8.16 19.26 12.88
CA CYS A 339 -8.74 19.39 11.54
C CYS A 339 -9.90 20.40 11.49
N ILE A 340 -10.78 20.39 12.51
CA ILE A 340 -11.92 21.32 12.60
C ILE A 340 -11.42 22.75 12.84
N ALA A 341 -10.48 22.95 13.76
CA ALA A 341 -9.92 24.26 14.07
C ALA A 341 -9.15 24.83 12.88
N TYR A 342 -8.37 23.99 12.19
CA TYR A 342 -7.58 24.37 11.02
C TYR A 342 -8.47 24.77 9.84
N GLU A 343 -9.55 24.03 9.57
CA GLU A 343 -10.56 24.42 8.57
C GLU A 343 -11.20 25.76 8.91
N LYS A 344 -11.56 25.99 10.17
CA LYS A 344 -12.13 27.27 10.61
C LYS A 344 -11.16 28.44 10.43
N ALA A 345 -9.86 28.22 10.68
CA ALA A 345 -8.85 29.27 10.62
C ALA A 345 -8.37 29.57 9.20
N THR A 346 -8.24 28.55 8.35
CA THR A 346 -7.58 28.67 7.03
C THR A 346 -8.51 28.45 5.84
N GLY A 347 -9.70 27.89 6.07
CA GLY A 347 -10.59 27.40 5.02
C GLY A 347 -10.14 26.09 4.37
N TYR A 348 -8.98 25.54 4.76
CA TYR A 348 -8.46 24.29 4.22
C TYR A 348 -9.12 23.06 4.87
N ARG A 349 -9.54 22.11 4.04
CA ARG A 349 -10.19 20.86 4.45
C ARG A 349 -9.52 19.67 3.75
N CYS A 350 -9.27 18.60 4.48
CA CYS A 350 -8.95 17.32 3.86
C CYS A 350 -10.24 16.76 3.25
N ASN A 351 -10.27 16.69 1.92
CA ASN A 351 -11.49 16.32 1.20
C ASN A 351 -11.72 14.80 1.12
N LEU A 352 -10.79 13.97 1.62
CA LEU A 352 -10.95 12.51 1.72
C LEU A 352 -10.82 12.05 3.18
N PRO A 353 -11.44 10.93 3.57
CA PRO A 353 -11.27 10.39 4.92
C PRO A 353 -9.84 9.87 5.09
N SER A 354 -9.28 10.07 6.28
CA SER A 354 -8.01 9.44 6.65
C SER A 354 -8.24 7.94 6.91
N VAL A 355 -7.23 7.12 6.68
CA VAL A 355 -7.30 5.67 6.87
C VAL A 355 -6.31 5.26 7.96
N GLY A 356 -6.73 4.37 8.85
CA GLY A 356 -5.90 3.79 9.90
C GLY A 356 -5.97 2.26 9.90
N TYR A 357 -4.88 1.65 10.35
CA TYR A 357 -4.72 0.21 10.47
C TYR A 357 -4.13 -0.08 11.85
N ALA A 358 -4.72 -1.02 12.58
CA ALA A 358 -4.10 -1.57 13.78
C ALA A 358 -3.05 -2.60 13.36
N ILE A 359 -1.78 -2.30 13.67
CA ILE A 359 -0.66 -3.18 13.36
C ILE A 359 0.01 -3.66 14.65
N ALA A 360 0.40 -4.93 14.66
CA ALA A 360 1.24 -5.49 15.71
C ALA A 360 2.64 -4.87 15.63
N ARG A 361 3.31 -4.78 16.78
CA ARG A 361 4.73 -4.48 16.79
C ARG A 361 5.47 -5.58 16.04
N ASP A 362 6.30 -5.17 15.12
CA ASP A 362 7.08 -6.04 14.28
C ASP A 362 8.57 -5.71 14.49
N VAL A 363 9.39 -6.76 14.55
CA VAL A 363 10.84 -6.67 14.76
C VAL A 363 11.62 -7.27 13.59
N GLU A 364 10.91 -7.70 12.55
CA GLU A 364 11.45 -8.31 11.34
C GLU A 364 12.12 -7.30 10.42
N ALA A 365 11.84 -6.00 10.59
CA ALA A 365 12.46 -4.90 9.85
C ALA A 365 12.97 -3.81 10.81
N LEU A 366 14.10 -3.15 10.46
CA LEU A 366 14.80 -2.25 11.38
C LEU A 366 13.96 -1.02 11.80
N LEU A 367 13.12 -0.53 10.89
CA LEU A 367 12.27 0.65 11.09
C LEU A 367 10.80 0.29 11.30
N SER A 368 10.55 -0.93 11.79
CA SER A 368 9.20 -1.43 12.05
C SER A 368 8.57 -0.91 13.34
#